data_AF-A0AAA9SX67-F1
#
_entry.id   AF-A0AAA9SX67-F1
#
_cell.length_a   1.000
_cell.length_b   1.000
_cell.length_c   1.000
_cell.angle_alpha   90.00
_cell.angle_beta   90.00
_cell.angle_gamma   90.00
#
_symmetry.space_group_name_H-M   'P 1'
#
loop_
_entity.id
_entity.type
_entity.pdbx_description
1 polymer ?
#
loop_
_entity_poly.entity_id
_entity_poly.type
_entity_poly.pdbx_seq_one_letter_code
_entity_poly.pdbx_strand_id
1 'polypeptide(L)'
;MALKSMWLVFLMSCVISTEVLDATIVRPSCATGWFYHGPYCYGYFRKLRNWSEAELECQSYGNGAHLASVLNLKEASTIAKYIHAYQRNKPVWIGLHDPQKIF
;
A
#
# COMPACT_ATOMS: atom_id res chain seq x y z
N MET A 1 30.69 25.46 -59.41
CA MET A 1 30.68 26.16 -58.11
C MET A 1 29.74 25.39 -57.20
N ALA A 2 30.16 25.19 -55.95
CA ALA A 2 29.91 24.00 -55.16
C ALA A 2 28.43 23.69 -54.87
N LEU A 3 28.01 22.50 -55.29
CA LEU A 3 27.02 21.67 -54.63
C LEU A 3 27.67 21.15 -53.34
N LYS A 4 27.48 21.85 -52.23
CA LYS A 4 27.78 21.36 -50.88
C LYS A 4 27.17 22.31 -49.86
N SER A 5 26.68 21.72 -48.77
CA SER A 5 26.13 22.39 -47.59
C SER A 5 24.64 22.75 -47.64
N MET A 6 23.84 21.83 -48.18
CA MET A 6 22.48 21.58 -47.67
C MET A 6 22.59 20.73 -46.39
N TRP A 7 23.35 21.21 -45.39
CA TRP A 7 23.63 20.49 -44.14
C TRP A 7 24.07 21.45 -43.02
N LEU A 8 23.48 22.66 -42.96
CA LEU A 8 23.70 23.62 -41.87
C LEU A 8 22.41 24.11 -41.21
N VAL A 9 21.26 23.54 -41.57
CA VAL A 9 19.99 23.78 -40.86
C VAL A 9 19.53 22.51 -40.16
N PHE A 10 20.49 21.81 -39.55
CA PHE A 10 20.25 20.92 -38.44
C PHE A 10 20.92 21.60 -37.24
N LEU A 11 20.33 21.52 -36.05
CA LEU A 11 20.87 21.98 -34.76
C LEU A 11 20.43 23.36 -34.24
N MET A 12 19.20 23.82 -34.48
CA MET A 12 18.56 24.77 -33.55
C MET A 12 17.26 24.17 -33.00
N SER A 13 17.48 23.34 -31.98
CA SER A 13 16.66 23.16 -30.78
C SER A 13 15.16 23.48 -30.87
N CYS A 14 14.39 22.46 -31.25
CA CYS A 14 13.16 22.20 -30.51
C CYS A 14 13.27 20.78 -29.95
N VAL A 15 14.21 20.59 -29.02
CA VAL A 15 14.03 19.52 -28.05
C VAL A 15 12.88 20.02 -27.21
N ILE A 16 11.67 19.61 -27.58
CA ILE A 16 10.52 19.68 -26.69
C ILE A 16 11.00 18.92 -25.47
N SER A 17 11.35 19.64 -24.41
CA SER A 17 11.54 19.06 -23.09
C SER A 17 10.19 18.48 -22.71
N THR A 18 9.90 17.27 -23.19
CA THR A 18 8.97 16.39 -22.51
C THR A 18 9.66 16.16 -21.19
N GLU A 19 9.30 16.98 -20.20
CA GLU A 19 9.43 16.56 -18.82
C GLU A 19 8.57 15.31 -18.73
N VAL A 20 9.20 14.18 -19.04
CA VAL A 20 8.73 12.90 -18.55
C VAL A 20 8.84 13.12 -17.06
N LEU A 21 7.72 13.49 -16.45
CA LEU A 21 7.52 13.32 -15.03
C LEU A 21 7.70 11.81 -14.87
N ASP A 22 8.94 11.40 -14.63
CA ASP A 22 9.29 10.06 -14.25
C ASP A 22 8.61 9.93 -12.89
N ALA A 23 7.33 9.57 -12.95
CA ALA A 23 6.61 8.98 -11.87
C ALA A 23 7.33 7.64 -11.66
N THR A 24 8.51 7.72 -11.07
CA THR A 24 8.93 6.77 -10.06
C THR A 24 7.71 6.67 -9.17
N ILE A 25 6.92 5.63 -9.42
CA ILE A 25 5.84 5.25 -8.52
C ILE A 25 6.61 4.88 -7.26
N VAL A 26 6.85 5.86 -6.39
CA VAL A 26 7.27 5.64 -5.02
C VAL A 26 6.08 4.94 -4.42
N ARG A 27 6.02 3.61 -4.62
CA ARG A 27 5.11 2.77 -3.87
C ARG A 27 5.52 3.02 -2.43
N PRO A 28 4.64 3.59 -1.59
CA PRO A 28 4.91 3.66 -0.18
C PRO A 28 5.32 2.25 0.25
N SER A 29 6.56 2.11 0.71
CA SER A 29 6.99 0.83 1.25
C SER A 29 6.21 0.63 2.54
N CYS A 30 5.69 -0.59 2.75
CA CYS A 30 5.03 -0.90 4.01
C CYS A 30 6.03 -0.73 5.15
N ALA A 31 5.51 -0.34 6.33
CA ALA A 31 6.33 -0.29 7.53
C ALA A 31 7.03 -1.63 7.78
N THR A 32 8.20 -1.61 8.43
CA THR A 32 8.99 -2.82 8.67
C THR A 32 8.17 -3.92 9.32
N GLY A 33 8.16 -5.10 8.71
CA GLY A 33 7.43 -6.27 9.19
C GLY A 33 5.98 -6.36 8.71
N TRP A 34 5.45 -5.34 8.04
CA TRP A 34 4.13 -5.36 7.42
C TRP A 34 4.21 -5.97 6.02
N PHE A 35 3.17 -6.69 5.61
CA PHE A 35 3.12 -7.25 4.25
C PHE A 35 2.25 -6.40 3.32
N TYR A 36 2.58 -6.45 2.03
CA TYR A 36 1.89 -5.75 0.97
C TYR A 36 0.87 -6.66 0.27
N HIS A 37 -0.35 -6.17 0.04
CA HIS A 37 -1.34 -6.83 -0.79
C HIS A 37 -2.22 -5.81 -1.52
N GLY A 38 -2.17 -5.81 -2.86
CA GLY A 38 -2.85 -4.79 -3.65
C GLY A 38 -2.32 -3.40 -3.28
N PRO A 39 -3.17 -2.38 -3.10
CA PRO A 39 -2.71 -1.05 -2.69
C PRO A 39 -2.49 -0.90 -1.17
N TYR A 40 -2.64 -1.98 -0.38
CA TYR A 40 -2.69 -1.91 1.08
C TYR A 40 -1.49 -2.59 1.76
N CYS A 41 -1.21 -2.15 2.99
CA CYS A 41 -0.24 -2.74 3.89
C CYS A 41 -0.94 -3.30 5.13
N TYR A 42 -0.50 -4.46 5.61
CA TYR A 42 -1.12 -5.16 6.74
C TYR A 42 -0.06 -5.54 7.77
N GLY A 43 -0.35 -5.23 9.03
CA GLY A 43 0.48 -5.56 10.18
C GLY A 43 -0.21 -6.56 11.10
N TYR A 44 0.58 -7.42 11.76
CA TYR A 44 0.09 -8.34 12.79
C TYR A 44 0.64 -7.96 14.17
N PHE A 45 -0.26 -7.80 15.14
CA PHE A 45 0.06 -7.36 16.49
C PHE A 45 -0.20 -8.48 17.50
N ARG A 46 0.83 -8.83 18.29
CA ARG A 46 0.77 -9.97 19.23
C ARG A 46 0.09 -9.63 20.56
N LYS A 47 0.08 -8.36 20.96
CA LYS A 47 -0.44 -7.94 22.27
C LYS A 47 -1.97 -7.97 22.21
N LEU A 48 -2.58 -8.74 23.10
CA LEU A 48 -4.03 -8.85 23.20
C LEU A 48 -4.64 -7.52 23.64
N ARG A 49 -5.81 -7.22 23.09
CA ARG A 49 -6.59 -6.00 23.31
C ARG A 49 -8.07 -6.32 23.18
N ASN A 50 -8.92 -5.47 23.75
CA ASN A 50 -10.31 -5.43 23.30
C ASN A 50 -10.39 -4.79 21.90
N TRP A 51 -11.55 -4.86 21.26
CA TRP A 51 -11.71 -4.40 19.88
C TRP A 51 -11.41 -2.91 19.72
N SER A 52 -11.89 -2.05 20.63
CA SER A 52 -11.73 -0.60 20.54
C SER A 52 -10.27 -0.17 20.75
N GLU A 53 -9.57 -0.77 21.70
CA GLU A 53 -8.13 -0.55 21.90
C GLU A 53 -7.31 -0.99 20.67
N ALA A 54 -7.70 -2.08 20.00
CA ALA A 54 -7.03 -2.55 18.80
C ALA A 54 -7.24 -1.58 17.62
N GLU A 55 -8.45 -1.06 17.45
CA GLU A 55 -8.75 -0.04 16.44
C GLU A 55 -7.98 1.26 16.69
N LEU A 56 -7.92 1.74 17.94
CA LEU A 56 -7.14 2.92 18.30
C LEU A 56 -5.63 2.74 18.04
N GLU A 57 -5.09 1.54 18.31
CA GLU A 57 -3.70 1.23 17.96
C GLU A 57 -3.49 1.26 16.44
N CYS A 58 -4.40 0.71 15.63
CA CYS A 58 -4.30 0.79 14.17
C CYS A 58 -4.31 2.23 13.68
N GLN A 59 -5.23 3.07 14.18
CA GLN A 59 -5.33 4.48 13.81
C GLN A 59 -4.08 5.29 14.18
N SER A 60 -3.32 4.86 15.20
CA SER A 60 -2.06 5.53 15.57
C SER A 60 -0.95 5.42 14.52
N TYR A 61 -1.07 4.50 13.54
CA TYR A 61 -0.11 4.35 12.44
C TYR A 61 -0.32 5.35 11.29
N GLY A 62 -1.37 6.17 11.36
CA GLY A 62 -1.61 7.27 10.42
C GLY A 62 -3.01 7.25 9.80
N ASN A 63 -3.31 8.30 9.03
CA ASN A 63 -4.60 8.45 8.38
C ASN A 63 -4.88 7.28 7.42
N GLY A 64 -6.04 6.63 7.58
CA GLY A 64 -6.46 5.48 6.78
C GLY A 64 -5.95 4.13 7.29
N ALA A 65 -5.20 4.09 8.39
CA ALA A 65 -4.87 2.85 9.08
C ALA A 65 -5.98 2.46 10.06
N HIS A 66 -6.55 1.27 9.87
CA HIS A 66 -7.67 0.73 10.63
C HIS A 66 -7.48 -0.78 10.81
N LEU A 67 -8.27 -1.40 11.68
CA LEU A 67 -8.40 -2.85 11.67
C LEU A 67 -8.78 -3.33 10.26
N ALA A 68 -8.14 -4.42 9.81
CA ALA A 68 -8.23 -4.86 8.43
C ALA A 68 -9.69 -5.17 8.02
N SER A 69 -10.11 -4.62 6.89
CA SER A 69 -11.25 -5.16 6.14
C SER A 69 -10.80 -6.36 5.31
N VAL A 70 -11.75 -7.25 4.96
CA VAL A 70 -11.49 -8.40 4.11
C VAL A 70 -12.57 -8.44 3.04
N LEU A 71 -12.22 -8.07 1.82
CA LEU A 71 -13.16 -7.76 0.75
C LEU A 71 -13.30 -8.92 -0.25
N ASN A 72 -12.34 -9.85 -0.29
CA ASN A 72 -12.38 -11.00 -1.18
C ASN A 72 -11.59 -12.21 -0.65
N LEU A 73 -11.79 -13.37 -1.28
CA LEU A 73 -11.17 -14.64 -0.87
C LEU A 73 -9.64 -14.65 -1.03
N LYS A 74 -9.10 -13.93 -2.02
CA LYS A 74 -7.64 -13.90 -2.27
C LYS A 74 -6.94 -13.12 -1.17
N GLU A 75 -7.51 -11.99 -0.77
CA GLU A 75 -7.08 -11.19 0.37
C GLU A 75 -7.18 -12.01 1.67
N ALA A 76 -8.34 -12.63 1.92
CA ALA A 76 -8.56 -13.48 3.09
C ALA A 76 -7.51 -14.59 3.21
N SER A 77 -7.21 -15.29 2.11
CA SER A 77 -6.19 -16.35 2.08
C SER A 77 -4.79 -15.81 2.37
N THR A 78 -4.48 -14.61 1.89
CA THR A 78 -3.17 -13.97 2.11
C THR A 78 -3.01 -13.55 3.57
N ILE A 79 -4.02 -12.89 4.14
CA ILE A 79 -4.06 -12.50 5.55
C ILE A 79 -3.96 -13.74 6.46
N ALA A 80 -4.71 -14.81 6.16
CA ALA A 80 -4.66 -16.04 6.95
C ALA A 80 -3.27 -16.69 6.96
N LYS A 81 -2.60 -16.74 5.79
CA LYS A 81 -1.21 -17.23 5.69
C LYS A 81 -0.24 -16.38 6.50
N TYR A 82 -0.39 -15.05 6.44
CA TYR A 82 0.44 -14.13 7.20
C TYR A 82 0.24 -14.31 8.71
N ILE A 83 -1.00 -14.40 9.18
CA ILE A 83 -1.31 -14.71 10.58
C ILE A 83 -0.70 -16.06 11.00
N HIS A 84 -0.77 -17.08 10.13
CA HIS A 84 -0.20 -18.40 10.39
C HIS A 84 1.32 -18.45 10.56
N ALA A 85 2.04 -17.45 10.04
CA ALA A 85 3.48 -17.31 10.30
C ALA A 85 3.77 -16.90 11.76
N TYR A 86 2.79 -16.34 12.48
CA TYR A 86 2.93 -15.89 13.86
C TYR A 86 2.16 -16.72 14.89
N GLN A 87 1.01 -17.28 14.51
CA GLN A 87 0.11 -17.97 15.44
C GLN A 87 -0.83 -18.96 14.73
N ARG A 88 -1.34 -19.96 15.45
CA ARG A 88 -2.21 -21.01 14.87
C ARG A 88 -3.65 -21.03 15.41
N ASN A 89 -3.86 -20.71 16.68
CA ASN A 89 -5.08 -21.10 17.41
C ASN A 89 -5.77 -19.93 18.17
N LYS A 90 -5.36 -18.69 17.94
CA LYS A 90 -5.88 -17.51 18.66
C LYS A 90 -6.79 -16.68 17.75
N PRO A 91 -7.88 -16.10 18.27
CA PRO A 91 -8.66 -15.13 17.53
C PRO A 91 -7.83 -13.87 17.26
N VAL A 92 -8.13 -13.19 16.15
CA VAL A 92 -7.50 -11.94 15.72
C VAL A 92 -8.61 -10.95 15.37
N TRP A 93 -8.51 -9.72 15.87
CA TRP A 93 -9.48 -8.67 15.53
C TRP A 93 -9.33 -8.21 14.08
N ILE A 94 -10.48 -7.94 13.45
CA ILE A 94 -10.61 -7.33 12.12
C ILE A 94 -11.66 -6.21 12.18
N GLY A 95 -11.76 -5.41 11.12
CA GLY A 95 -12.56 -4.18 11.08
C GLY A 95 -14.07 -4.36 10.97
N LEU A 96 -14.60 -5.57 11.15
CA LEU A 96 -16.05 -5.79 11.18
C LEU A 96 -16.58 -5.43 12.58
N HIS A 97 -17.31 -4.32 12.67
CA HIS A 97 -17.91 -3.85 13.91
C HIS A 97 -19.36 -3.44 13.67
N ASP A 98 -20.25 -3.87 14.56
CA ASP A 98 -21.65 -3.47 14.60
C ASP A 98 -21.85 -2.52 15.79
N PRO A 99 -21.91 -1.20 15.57
CA PRO A 99 -22.11 -0.21 16.64
C PRO A 99 -23.49 -0.30 17.30
N GLN A 100 -24.45 -0.97 16.67
CA GLN A 100 -25.87 -1.02 17.07
C GLN A 100 -26.21 -2.31 17.82
N LYS A 101 -25.26 -3.25 17.93
CA LYS A 101 -25.45 -4.48 18.67
C LYS A 101 -25.52 -4.22 20.17
N ILE A 102 -26.74 -4.17 20.69
CA ILE A 102 -27.01 -4.16 22.14
C ILE A 102 -27.02 -5.63 22.60
N PHE A 103 -26.16 -5.95 23.58
CA PHE A 103 -26.06 -7.29 24.19
C PHE A 103 -27.13 -7.52 25.24
#